data_AF-A0A965P9P8-F1
#
_entry.id   AF-A0A965P9P8-F1
#
_cell.length_a   1.000
_cell.length_b   1.000
_cell.length_c   1.000
_cell.angle_alpha   90.00
_cell.angle_beta   90.00
_cell.angle_gamma   90.00
#
_symmetry.space_group_name_H-M   'P 1'
#
loop_
_entity.id
_entity.type
_entity.pdbx_description
1 polymer ?
#
loop_
_entity_poly.entity_id
_entity_poly.type
_entity_poly.pdbx_seq_one_letter_code
_entity_poly.pdbx_strand_id
1 'polypeptide(L)'
;MCEPEANSLSLEWNEYREHGTEFIKASTYPESIAKQLNIVYKMPQHKRLEMGRKAREWTIKNFGIQNVGKSIEEFIDKQQLVDWTKVLENSQDKKDPYCQIPNIVDDGDWILFMYHNILKMKNIDKNDSGYLYWMGELSKGAKKQDIENYFRNVALKENEQEKQIKFEDLLDKKDKGRVIYVMPESAGDIFLSTALFKSIKNRYPDYSLYVATKPQYKDILEGNPYVHRWIEYNPIMDNLIWLEGNSQHDGYFDIAYLPYTCTQRNLNYLHNGLDKVEFQLT
;
A
#
# COMPACT_ATOMS: atom_id res chain seq x y z
N MET A 1 19.22 -30.18 8.95
CA MET A 1 18.31 -29.75 7.87
C MET A 1 17.28 -30.83 7.67
N CYS A 2 16.05 -30.46 7.29
CA CYS A 2 14.92 -31.38 7.29
C CYS A 2 14.87 -32.31 6.07
N GLU A 3 15.79 -32.15 5.11
CA GLU A 3 15.85 -32.96 3.90
C GLU A 3 16.67 -34.25 4.11
N PRO A 4 16.18 -35.43 3.68
CA PRO A 4 16.93 -36.69 3.76
C PRO A 4 18.29 -36.63 3.05
N GLU A 5 18.37 -35.87 1.96
CA GLU A 5 19.58 -35.72 1.15
C GLU A 5 20.68 -34.89 1.84
N ALA A 6 20.32 -34.11 2.87
CA ALA A 6 21.27 -33.27 3.60
C ALA A 6 22.28 -34.08 4.43
N ASN A 7 22.14 -35.42 4.49
CA ASN A 7 23.00 -36.32 5.27
C ASN A 7 23.16 -35.82 6.72
N SER A 8 22.06 -35.31 7.29
CA SER A 8 22.01 -34.75 8.65
C SER A 8 20.99 -35.50 9.49
N LEU A 9 21.12 -35.43 10.81
CA LEU A 9 20.12 -35.99 11.72
C LEU A 9 19.03 -34.94 11.93
N SER A 10 17.80 -35.27 11.54
CA SER A 10 16.65 -34.42 11.77
C SER A 10 16.33 -34.36 13.26
N LEU A 11 15.83 -33.21 13.69
CA LEU A 11 15.33 -33.01 15.04
C LEU A 11 13.82 -32.94 14.99
N GLU A 12 13.16 -33.68 15.87
CA GLU A 12 11.73 -33.56 16.06
C GLU A 12 11.44 -32.24 16.79
N TRP A 13 10.36 -31.59 16.39
CA TRP A 13 9.96 -30.29 16.91
C TRP A 13 8.43 -30.22 16.97
N ASN A 14 7.92 -29.26 17.73
CA ASN A 14 6.52 -28.90 17.72
C ASN A 14 6.33 -27.44 17.33
N GLU A 15 5.26 -27.17 16.60
CA GLU A 15 4.81 -25.80 16.38
C GLU A 15 4.23 -25.26 17.69
N TYR A 16 4.57 -24.03 18.04
CA TYR A 16 3.89 -23.28 19.08
C TYR A 16 3.74 -21.83 18.64
N ARG A 17 2.80 -21.13 19.27
CA ARG A 17 2.61 -19.70 19.09
C ARG A 17 3.36 -18.95 20.18
N GLU A 18 4.24 -18.04 19.80
CA GLU A 18 4.90 -17.17 20.78
C GLU A 18 3.85 -16.29 21.47
N HIS A 19 3.81 -16.37 22.80
CA HIS A 19 2.87 -15.58 23.59
C HIS A 19 3.10 -14.08 23.35
N GLY A 20 2.03 -13.36 23.01
CA GLY A 20 2.06 -11.94 22.64
C GLY A 20 2.14 -11.70 21.13
N THR A 21 3.10 -12.30 20.43
CA THR A 21 3.30 -12.07 18.99
C THR A 21 2.49 -13.03 18.10
N GLU A 22 2.02 -14.17 18.64
CA GLU A 22 1.36 -15.28 17.92
C GLU A 22 2.13 -15.78 16.69
N PHE A 23 3.43 -15.48 16.62
CA PHE A 23 4.27 -16.01 15.56
C PHE A 23 4.34 -17.53 15.68
N ILE A 24 4.18 -18.19 14.53
CA ILE A 24 4.49 -19.61 14.36
C ILE A 24 5.98 -19.76 14.66
N LYS A 25 6.29 -20.44 15.77
CA LYS A 25 7.65 -20.83 16.11
C LYS A 25 7.72 -22.34 16.23
N ALA A 26 8.89 -22.88 15.92
CA ALA A 26 9.20 -24.28 16.15
C ALA A 26 10.01 -24.40 17.43
N SER A 27 9.55 -25.21 18.38
CA SER A 27 10.35 -25.63 19.53
C SER A 27 10.84 -27.05 19.30
N THR A 28 12.16 -27.24 19.33
CA THR A 28 12.75 -28.58 19.17
C THR A 28 12.63 -29.36 20.46
N TYR A 29 12.23 -30.64 20.40
CA TYR A 29 12.11 -31.47 21.60
C TYR A 29 13.49 -31.74 22.22
N PRO A 30 13.70 -31.45 23.52
CA PRO A 30 14.96 -31.74 24.22
C PRO A 30 15.36 -33.23 24.13
N GLU A 31 14.39 -34.13 24.18
CA GLU A 31 14.60 -35.58 24.05
C GLU A 31 15.13 -35.95 22.67
N SER A 32 14.63 -35.28 21.62
CA SER A 32 15.12 -35.47 20.26
C SER A 32 16.57 -34.98 20.13
N ILE A 33 16.91 -33.84 20.73
CA ILE A 33 18.29 -33.32 20.74
C ILE A 33 19.21 -34.33 21.45
N ALA A 34 18.83 -34.78 22.65
CA ALA A 34 19.61 -35.74 23.42
C ALA A 34 19.81 -37.07 22.67
N LYS A 35 18.75 -37.58 22.02
CA LYS A 35 18.80 -38.80 21.19
C LYS A 35 19.80 -38.65 20.04
N GLN A 36 19.73 -37.56 19.27
CA GLN A 36 20.63 -37.35 18.13
C GLN A 36 22.08 -37.11 18.57
N LEU A 37 22.30 -36.37 19.66
CA LEU A 37 23.65 -36.19 20.22
C LEU A 37 24.26 -37.53 20.67
N ASN A 38 23.46 -38.40 21.29
CA ASN A 38 23.92 -39.73 21.70
C ASN A 38 24.27 -40.62 20.49
N ILE A 39 23.49 -40.53 19.40
CA ILE A 39 23.79 -41.22 18.13
C ILE A 39 25.14 -40.75 17.59
N VAL A 40 25.39 -39.44 17.54
CA VAL A 40 26.68 -38.88 17.07
C VAL A 40 27.82 -39.29 17.99
N TYR A 41 27.61 -39.23 19.31
CA TYR A 41 28.62 -39.59 20.32
C TYR A 41 29.08 -41.05 20.16
N LYS A 42 28.13 -41.98 20.00
CA LYS A 42 28.40 -43.41 19.80
C LYS A 42 28.80 -43.77 18.36
N MET A 43 28.72 -42.83 17.43
CA MET A 43 29.02 -43.08 16.01
C MET A 43 30.51 -43.39 15.80
N PRO A 44 30.85 -44.48 15.09
CA PRO A 44 32.23 -44.76 14.70
C PRO A 44 32.83 -43.61 13.88
N GLN A 45 34.12 -43.36 14.07
CA GLN A 45 34.83 -42.24 13.44
C GLN A 45 34.71 -42.26 11.90
N HIS A 46 34.86 -43.42 11.26
CA HIS A 46 34.76 -43.54 9.80
C HIS A 46 33.39 -43.10 9.27
N LYS A 47 32.31 -43.52 9.94
CA LYS A 47 30.93 -43.18 9.56
C LYS A 47 30.65 -41.69 9.79
N ARG A 48 31.18 -41.11 10.87
CA ARG A 48 31.08 -39.69 11.16
C ARG A 48 31.76 -38.83 10.08
N LEU A 49 32.96 -39.24 9.64
CA LEU A 49 33.69 -38.58 8.56
C LEU A 49 32.96 -38.67 7.22
N GLU A 50 32.46 -39.85 6.88
CA GLU A 50 31.71 -40.05 5.64
C GLU A 50 30.45 -39.18 5.58
N MET A 51 29.65 -39.20 6.66
CA MET A 51 28.43 -38.41 6.77
C MET A 51 28.72 -36.90 6.73
N GLY A 52 29.75 -36.44 7.45
CA GLY A 52 30.17 -35.04 7.43
C GLY A 52 30.60 -34.56 6.04
N ARG A 53 31.30 -35.39 5.27
CA ARG A 53 31.68 -35.06 3.89
C ARG A 53 30.45 -34.85 3.01
N LYS A 54 29.51 -35.80 3.02
CA LYS A 54 28.27 -35.72 2.23
C LYS A 54 27.42 -34.51 2.63
N ALA A 55 27.28 -34.25 3.93
CA ALA A 55 26.53 -33.09 4.43
C ALA A 55 27.15 -31.76 3.98
N ARG A 56 28.49 -31.65 4.00
CA ARG A 56 29.22 -30.47 3.52
C ARG A 56 29.02 -30.26 2.02
N GLU A 57 29.19 -31.30 1.22
CA GLU A 57 28.98 -31.25 -0.23
C GLU A 57 27.56 -30.79 -0.57
N TRP A 58 26.55 -31.37 0.10
CA TRP A 58 25.15 -30.97 -0.07
C TRP A 58 24.90 -29.51 0.35
N THR A 59 25.50 -29.06 1.45
CA THR A 59 25.34 -27.67 1.93
C THR A 59 25.93 -26.67 0.94
N ILE A 60 27.14 -26.94 0.44
CA ILE A 60 27.78 -26.08 -0.56
C ILE A 60 26.94 -26.03 -1.84
N LYS A 61 26.43 -27.18 -2.30
CA LYS A 61 25.61 -27.26 -3.51
C LYS A 61 24.34 -26.41 -3.42
N ASN A 62 23.62 -26.46 -2.29
CA ASN A 62 22.31 -25.82 -2.16
C ASN A 62 22.37 -24.39 -1.60
N PHE A 63 23.35 -24.09 -0.76
CA PHE A 63 23.43 -22.82 -0.01
C PHE A 63 24.76 -22.09 -0.20
N GLY A 64 25.62 -22.56 -1.09
CA GLY A 64 26.84 -21.84 -1.45
C GLY A 64 26.50 -20.52 -2.15
N ILE A 65 27.24 -19.45 -1.79
CA ILE A 65 27.04 -18.09 -2.31
C ILE A 65 26.94 -18.09 -3.85
N GLN A 66 27.85 -18.81 -4.51
CA GLN A 66 27.92 -18.90 -5.97
C GLN A 66 26.71 -19.60 -6.59
N ASN A 67 26.08 -20.55 -5.88
CA ASN A 67 24.92 -21.29 -6.39
C ASN A 67 23.64 -20.48 -6.21
N VAL A 68 23.44 -19.89 -5.02
CA VAL A 68 22.27 -19.06 -4.71
C VAL A 68 22.30 -17.77 -5.50
N GLY A 69 23.44 -17.06 -5.52
CA GLY A 69 23.61 -15.81 -6.25
C GLY A 69 23.34 -16.00 -7.74
N LYS A 70 23.97 -17.01 -8.35
CA LYS A 70 23.74 -17.34 -9.77
C LYS A 70 22.28 -17.69 -10.07
N SER A 71 21.61 -18.43 -9.18
CA SER A 71 20.18 -18.73 -9.36
C SER A 71 19.30 -17.48 -9.37
N ILE A 72 19.63 -16.47 -8.57
CA ILE A 72 18.92 -15.19 -8.52
C ILE A 72 19.24 -14.36 -9.77
N GLU A 73 20.52 -14.27 -10.14
CA GLU A 73 20.98 -13.57 -11.35
C GLU A 73 20.29 -14.13 -12.59
N GLU A 74 20.33 -15.45 -12.80
CA GLU A 74 19.67 -16.11 -13.93
C GLU A 74 18.16 -15.89 -13.94
N PHE A 75 17.52 -15.76 -12.77
CA PHE A 75 16.10 -15.44 -12.68
C PHE A 75 15.83 -14.00 -13.15
N ILE A 76 16.61 -13.03 -12.67
CA ILE A 76 16.49 -11.61 -13.01
C ILE A 76 16.77 -11.40 -14.50
N ASP A 77 17.85 -11.98 -15.03
CA ASP A 77 18.25 -11.82 -16.43
C ASP A 77 17.23 -12.41 -17.42
N LYS A 78 16.43 -13.38 -16.98
CA LYS A 78 15.33 -13.96 -17.79
C LYS A 78 14.07 -13.09 -17.80
N GLN A 79 13.94 -12.11 -16.92
CA GLN A 79 12.76 -11.26 -16.89
C GLN A 79 12.76 -10.29 -18.07
N GLN A 80 11.58 -10.08 -18.67
CA GLN A 80 11.42 -9.04 -19.67
C GLN A 80 11.50 -7.67 -19.00
N LEU A 81 12.34 -6.78 -19.53
CA LEU A 81 12.38 -5.39 -19.07
C LEU A 81 11.01 -4.73 -19.30
N VAL A 82 10.51 -4.09 -18.25
CA VAL A 82 9.26 -3.34 -18.31
C VAL A 82 9.43 -2.17 -19.27
N ASP A 83 8.53 -2.06 -20.24
CA ASP A 83 8.43 -0.88 -21.10
C ASP A 83 7.76 0.25 -20.33
N TRP A 84 8.57 1.05 -19.63
CA TRP A 84 8.09 2.17 -18.82
C TRP A 84 7.31 3.22 -19.61
N THR A 85 7.43 3.25 -20.94
CA THR A 85 6.61 4.16 -21.77
C THR A 85 5.13 3.76 -21.82
N LYS A 86 4.83 2.47 -21.64
CA LYS A 86 3.45 1.94 -21.57
C LYS A 86 2.85 1.97 -20.17
N VAL A 87 3.68 2.19 -19.15
CA VAL A 87 3.24 2.31 -17.75
C VAL A 87 2.83 3.76 -17.43
N LEU A 88 3.30 4.73 -18.23
CA LEU A 88 3.00 6.16 -18.09
C LEU A 88 1.64 6.59 -18.65
N GLU A 89 0.85 5.71 -19.27
CA GLU A 89 -0.45 6.09 -19.86
C GLU A 89 -1.55 6.45 -18.86
N ASN A 90 -1.27 6.44 -17.56
CA ASN A 90 -2.18 6.96 -16.53
C ASN A 90 -1.76 8.33 -15.94
N SER A 91 -0.90 9.10 -16.62
CA SER A 91 -1.00 10.55 -16.44
C SER A 91 -2.18 11.03 -17.27
N GLN A 92 -3.38 11.08 -16.68
CA GLN A 92 -4.45 11.93 -17.19
C GLN A 92 -3.86 13.34 -17.25
N ASP A 93 -3.42 13.77 -18.44
CA ASP A 93 -2.99 15.14 -18.66
C ASP A 93 -4.16 16.03 -18.24
N LYS A 94 -3.96 16.84 -17.20
CA LYS A 94 -5.00 17.74 -16.71
C LYS A 94 -5.57 18.53 -17.88
N LYS A 95 -6.89 18.62 -17.92
CA LYS A 95 -7.59 19.42 -18.93
C LYS A 95 -7.13 20.87 -18.81
N ASP A 96 -7.08 21.59 -19.92
CA ASP A 96 -6.58 22.97 -19.98
C ASP A 96 -7.73 23.94 -20.30
N PRO A 97 -8.52 24.35 -19.29
CA PRO A 97 -9.64 25.27 -19.48
C PRO A 97 -9.20 26.69 -19.86
N TYR A 98 -7.90 27.01 -19.81
CA TYR A 98 -7.36 28.34 -20.12
C TYR A 98 -6.56 28.39 -21.42
N CYS A 99 -6.55 27.27 -22.17
CA CYS A 99 -5.94 27.17 -23.48
C CYS A 99 -6.41 28.31 -24.39
N GLN A 100 -5.45 28.99 -25.03
CA GLN A 100 -5.72 30.06 -25.97
C GLN A 100 -6.07 29.45 -27.33
N ILE A 101 -7.27 29.77 -27.83
CA ILE A 101 -7.71 29.27 -29.13
C ILE A 101 -7.18 30.22 -30.21
N PRO A 102 -6.38 29.73 -31.17
CA PRO A 102 -5.93 30.56 -32.29
C PRO A 102 -7.12 30.95 -33.18
N ASN A 103 -6.94 31.93 -34.05
CA ASN A 103 -7.99 32.33 -34.99
C ASN A 103 -8.21 31.23 -36.04
N ILE A 104 -9.17 30.32 -35.80
CA ILE A 104 -9.53 29.22 -36.68
C ILE A 104 -10.81 29.60 -37.44
N VAL A 105 -10.71 29.62 -38.77
CA VAL A 105 -11.80 30.01 -39.66
C VAL A 105 -12.83 28.90 -39.84
N ASP A 106 -12.36 27.64 -39.96
CA ASP A 106 -13.22 26.48 -40.12
C ASP A 106 -13.86 26.05 -38.79
N ASP A 107 -15.17 25.91 -38.78
CA ASP A 107 -15.95 25.55 -37.59
C ASP A 107 -15.62 24.14 -37.08
N GLY A 108 -15.34 23.22 -38.00
CA GLY A 108 -14.98 21.85 -37.69
C GLY A 108 -13.61 21.76 -37.03
N ASP A 109 -12.62 22.38 -37.63
CA ASP A 109 -11.27 22.40 -37.08
C ASP A 109 -11.22 23.17 -35.74
N TRP A 110 -12.10 24.16 -35.56
CA TRP A 110 -12.28 24.88 -34.29
C TRP A 110 -12.84 23.97 -33.18
N ILE A 111 -13.84 23.13 -33.47
CA ILE A 111 -14.36 22.14 -32.50
C ILE A 111 -13.31 21.07 -32.16
N LEU A 112 -12.60 20.54 -33.16
CA LEU A 112 -11.54 19.55 -32.94
C LEU A 112 -10.42 20.13 -32.07
N PHE A 113 -10.05 21.40 -32.29
CA PHE A 113 -9.06 22.08 -31.47
C PHE A 113 -9.46 22.07 -29.99
N MET A 114 -10.72 22.34 -29.66
CA MET A 114 -11.19 22.32 -28.26
C MET A 114 -11.13 20.91 -27.65
N TYR A 115 -11.55 19.86 -28.39
CA TYR A 115 -11.42 18.49 -27.91
C TYR A 115 -9.96 18.11 -27.63
N HIS A 116 -9.04 18.43 -28.56
CA HIS A 116 -7.65 18.01 -28.46
C HIS A 116 -6.85 18.84 -27.44
N ASN A 117 -7.15 20.12 -27.28
CA ASN A 117 -6.30 21.04 -26.51
C ASN A 117 -6.91 21.45 -25.16
N ILE A 118 -8.23 21.62 -25.07
CA ILE A 118 -8.93 21.92 -23.81
C ILE A 118 -9.22 20.62 -23.06
N LEU A 119 -9.86 19.64 -23.71
CA LEU A 119 -10.23 18.38 -23.07
C LEU A 119 -9.16 17.27 -23.14
N LYS A 120 -8.06 17.52 -23.86
CA LYS A 120 -6.95 16.56 -24.09
C LYS A 120 -7.36 15.24 -24.74
N MET A 121 -8.49 15.21 -25.45
CA MET A 121 -9.05 14.03 -26.12
C MET A 121 -8.52 13.89 -27.55
N LYS A 122 -7.26 13.47 -27.69
CA LYS A 122 -6.56 13.39 -28.99
C LYS A 122 -7.17 12.38 -29.99
N ASN A 123 -8.05 11.51 -29.53
CA ASN A 123 -8.69 10.46 -30.33
C ASN A 123 -10.00 10.88 -31.03
N ILE A 124 -10.49 12.10 -30.79
CA ILE A 124 -11.72 12.61 -31.40
C ILE A 124 -11.46 13.09 -32.84
N ASP A 125 -12.30 12.66 -33.77
CA ASP A 125 -12.24 13.03 -35.19
C ASP A 125 -13.60 13.54 -35.74
N LYS A 126 -13.68 13.79 -37.05
CA LYS A 126 -14.89 14.34 -37.70
C LYS A 126 -16.07 13.37 -37.76
N ASN A 127 -15.86 12.09 -37.46
CA ASN A 127 -16.92 11.08 -37.41
C ASN A 127 -17.44 10.85 -35.98
N ASP A 128 -16.79 11.45 -34.97
CA ASP A 128 -17.21 11.31 -33.59
C ASP A 128 -18.60 11.90 -33.35
N SER A 129 -19.40 11.19 -32.56
CA SER A 129 -20.78 11.59 -32.24
C SER A 129 -20.85 12.96 -31.55
N GLY A 130 -19.88 13.30 -30.70
CA GLY A 130 -19.79 14.59 -30.05
C GLY A 130 -19.36 15.71 -31.00
N TYR A 131 -18.46 15.42 -31.94
CA TYR A 131 -18.12 16.36 -33.01
C TYR A 131 -19.35 16.69 -33.89
N LEU A 132 -20.07 15.65 -34.35
CA LEU A 132 -21.27 15.80 -35.17
C LEU A 132 -22.38 16.58 -34.45
N TYR A 133 -22.54 16.36 -33.15
CA TYR A 133 -23.47 17.12 -32.31
C TYR A 133 -23.17 18.62 -32.31
N TRP A 134 -21.92 19.02 -32.05
CA TRP A 134 -21.56 20.45 -31.99
C TRP A 134 -21.62 21.14 -33.36
N MET A 135 -21.28 20.42 -34.44
CA MET A 135 -21.50 20.90 -35.80
C MET A 135 -23.00 21.12 -36.08
N GLY A 136 -23.85 20.22 -35.58
CA GLY A 136 -25.30 20.37 -35.63
C GLY A 136 -25.80 21.60 -34.86
N GLU A 137 -25.30 21.84 -33.66
CA GLU A 137 -25.69 23.02 -32.86
C GLU A 137 -25.22 24.34 -33.48
N LEU A 138 -24.03 24.38 -34.08
CA LEU A 138 -23.58 25.54 -34.87
C LEU A 138 -24.51 25.81 -36.04
N SER A 139 -24.94 24.76 -36.76
CA SER A 139 -25.87 24.91 -37.88
C SER A 139 -27.25 25.46 -37.45
N LYS A 140 -27.63 25.25 -36.19
CA LYS A 140 -28.86 25.80 -35.57
C LYS A 140 -28.70 27.22 -35.04
N GLY A 141 -27.52 27.81 -35.15
CA GLY A 141 -27.25 29.20 -34.74
C GLY A 141 -26.74 29.35 -33.30
N ALA A 142 -26.22 28.29 -32.68
CA ALA A 142 -25.53 28.41 -31.40
C ALA A 142 -24.31 29.34 -31.54
N LYS A 143 -24.08 30.20 -30.55
CA LYS A 143 -22.92 31.12 -30.56
C LYS A 143 -21.66 30.34 -30.23
N LYS A 144 -20.58 30.57 -30.98
CA LYS A 144 -19.26 29.97 -30.70
C LYS A 144 -18.81 30.19 -29.25
N GLN A 145 -19.05 31.37 -28.69
CA GLN A 145 -18.69 31.69 -27.31
C GLN A 145 -19.39 30.77 -26.29
N ASP A 146 -20.65 30.40 -26.52
CA ASP A 146 -21.40 29.54 -25.60
C ASP A 146 -20.88 28.10 -25.64
N ILE A 147 -20.52 27.61 -26.85
CA ILE A 147 -19.89 26.31 -27.05
C ILE A 147 -18.51 26.30 -26.39
N GLU A 148 -17.68 27.32 -26.62
CA GLU A 148 -16.37 27.42 -25.98
C GLU A 148 -16.47 27.41 -24.45
N ASN A 149 -17.39 28.19 -23.89
CA ASN A 149 -17.66 28.21 -22.45
C ASN A 149 -18.07 26.84 -21.93
N TYR A 150 -18.86 26.07 -22.70
CA TYR A 150 -19.19 24.69 -22.34
C TYR A 150 -17.93 23.83 -22.21
N PHE A 151 -17.04 23.82 -23.22
CA PHE A 151 -15.80 23.04 -23.18
C PHE A 151 -14.89 23.45 -22.01
N ARG A 152 -14.76 24.75 -21.74
CA ARG A 152 -13.97 25.26 -20.60
C ARG A 152 -14.59 24.86 -19.26
N ASN A 153 -15.91 24.94 -19.12
CA ASN A 153 -16.62 24.53 -17.90
C ASN A 153 -16.53 23.02 -17.65
N VAL A 154 -16.60 22.20 -18.70
CA VAL A 154 -16.38 20.76 -18.61
C VAL A 154 -14.95 20.47 -18.16
N ALA A 155 -13.96 21.15 -18.73
CA ALA A 155 -12.56 21.02 -18.30
C ALA A 155 -12.35 21.43 -16.83
N LEU A 156 -12.93 22.55 -16.39
CA LEU A 156 -12.88 22.99 -14.99
C LEU A 156 -13.54 21.97 -14.06
N LYS A 157 -14.76 21.55 -14.39
CA LYS A 157 -15.54 20.62 -13.58
C LYS A 157 -14.87 19.27 -13.46
N GLU A 158 -14.32 18.72 -14.54
CA GLU A 158 -13.64 17.43 -14.49
C GLU A 158 -12.29 17.53 -13.76
N ASN A 159 -11.54 18.62 -13.91
CA ASN A 159 -10.35 18.88 -13.09
C ASN A 159 -10.69 19.05 -11.58
N GLU A 160 -11.86 19.59 -11.25
CA GLU A 160 -12.36 19.67 -9.87
C GLU A 160 -12.92 18.34 -9.36
N GLN A 161 -13.50 17.51 -10.21
CA GLN A 161 -13.97 16.17 -9.88
C GLN A 161 -12.80 15.19 -9.71
N GLU A 162 -11.72 15.32 -10.49
CA GLU A 162 -10.46 14.62 -10.23
C GLU A 162 -9.88 14.98 -8.85
N LYS A 163 -10.16 16.19 -8.32
CA LYS A 163 -9.83 16.57 -6.94
C LYS A 163 -10.78 15.97 -5.89
N GLN A 164 -11.95 15.48 -6.27
CA GLN A 164 -12.91 14.87 -5.36
C GLN A 164 -13.08 13.38 -5.68
N ILE A 165 -12.04 12.59 -5.39
CA ILE A 165 -12.34 11.21 -4.97
C ILE A 165 -13.24 11.35 -3.74
N LYS A 166 -14.50 10.92 -3.87
CA LYS A 166 -15.41 10.91 -2.72
C LYS A 166 -14.80 10.01 -1.66
N PHE A 167 -14.76 10.48 -0.42
CA PHE A 167 -14.04 9.76 0.62
C PHE A 167 -14.60 8.34 0.82
N GLU A 168 -15.90 8.16 0.57
CA GLU A 168 -16.62 6.89 0.54
C GLU A 168 -16.04 5.88 -0.45
N ASP A 169 -15.49 6.35 -1.58
CA ASP A 169 -14.91 5.48 -2.61
C ASP A 169 -13.58 4.86 -2.15
N LEU A 170 -12.96 5.42 -1.10
CA LEU A 170 -11.75 4.87 -0.49
C LEU A 170 -12.06 3.69 0.45
N LEU A 171 -13.32 3.52 0.84
CA LEU A 171 -13.79 2.52 1.81
C LEU A 171 -14.37 1.29 1.10
N ASP A 172 -14.33 0.13 1.75
CA ASP A 172 -14.93 -1.10 1.21
C ASP A 172 -16.40 -1.18 1.63
N LYS A 173 -17.28 -1.36 0.64
CA LYS A 173 -18.73 -1.47 0.85
C LYS A 173 -19.13 -2.77 1.58
N LYS A 174 -18.23 -3.77 1.64
CA LYS A 174 -18.46 -5.06 2.29
C LYS A 174 -17.98 -5.11 3.74
N ASP A 175 -17.43 -4.01 4.26
CA ASP A 175 -17.01 -3.93 5.65
C ASP A 175 -18.19 -4.15 6.59
N LYS A 176 -18.00 -5.00 7.59
CA LYS A 176 -18.96 -5.17 8.69
C LYS A 176 -18.86 -4.08 9.76
N GLY A 177 -17.71 -3.40 9.79
CA GLY A 177 -17.36 -2.30 10.67
C GLY A 177 -15.97 -1.80 10.29
N ARG A 178 -15.65 -0.55 10.61
CA ARG A 178 -14.41 0.11 10.20
C ARG A 178 -13.74 0.80 11.36
N VAL A 179 -12.44 0.57 11.48
CA VAL A 179 -11.55 1.30 12.39
C VAL A 179 -10.54 2.05 11.56
N ILE A 180 -10.30 3.34 11.87
CA ILE A 180 -9.19 4.09 11.30
C ILE A 180 -8.13 4.39 12.36
N TYR A 181 -6.86 4.23 11.99
CA TYR A 181 -5.72 4.72 12.75
C TYR A 181 -5.00 5.81 11.96
N VAL A 182 -5.06 7.05 12.44
CA VAL A 182 -4.50 8.23 11.77
C VAL A 182 -3.15 8.56 12.39
N MET A 183 -2.09 8.55 11.58
CA MET A 183 -0.72 8.90 11.98
C MET A 183 0.00 9.53 10.77
N PRO A 184 -0.17 10.84 10.53
CA PRO A 184 0.34 11.50 9.32
C PRO A 184 1.87 11.49 9.23
N GLU A 185 2.54 11.59 10.38
CA GLU A 185 4.00 11.63 10.56
C GLU A 185 4.33 10.86 11.85
N SER A 186 5.57 10.79 12.32
CA SER A 186 6.78 10.65 11.50
C SER A 186 6.95 9.18 11.09
N ALA A 187 7.92 8.87 10.23
CA ALA A 187 8.22 7.47 9.87
C ALA A 187 8.45 6.57 11.11
N GLY A 188 9.11 7.10 12.15
CA GLY A 188 9.35 6.39 13.41
C GLY A 188 8.05 6.08 14.15
N ASP A 189 7.16 7.07 14.29
CA ASP A 189 5.88 6.90 14.98
C ASP A 189 4.95 5.94 14.21
N ILE A 190 4.95 6.01 12.88
CA ILE A 190 4.20 5.10 12.02
C ILE A 190 4.72 3.67 12.17
N PHE A 191 6.04 3.46 12.13
CA PHE A 191 6.65 2.15 12.35
C PHE A 191 6.31 1.58 13.74
N LEU A 192 6.44 2.39 14.80
CA LEU A 192 6.08 1.98 16.16
C LEU A 192 4.59 1.64 16.29
N SER A 193 3.73 2.40 15.61
CA SER A 193 2.28 2.15 15.59
C SER A 193 1.92 0.77 15.03
N THR A 194 2.75 0.18 14.16
CA THR A 194 2.49 -1.16 13.61
C THR A 194 2.39 -2.25 14.67
N ALA A 195 3.07 -2.07 15.82
CA ALA A 195 2.99 -2.98 16.96
C ALA A 195 1.58 -3.00 17.60
N LEU A 196 0.78 -1.94 17.40
CA LEU A 196 -0.57 -1.81 17.94
C LEU A 196 -1.65 -2.43 17.03
N PHE A 197 -1.39 -2.58 15.73
CA PHE A 197 -2.44 -2.97 14.76
C PHE A 197 -3.03 -4.35 15.04
N LYS A 198 -2.20 -5.28 15.49
CA LYS A 198 -2.66 -6.61 15.91
C LYS A 198 -3.64 -6.54 17.08
N SER A 199 -3.33 -5.74 18.10
CA SER A 199 -4.19 -5.64 19.29
C SER A 199 -5.52 -4.96 18.95
N ILE A 200 -5.50 -3.97 18.05
CA ILE A 200 -6.71 -3.35 17.48
C ILE A 200 -7.54 -4.41 16.74
N LYS A 201 -6.90 -5.21 15.87
CA LYS A 201 -7.60 -6.27 15.11
C LYS A 201 -8.18 -7.36 16.03
N ASN A 202 -7.47 -7.73 17.10
CA ASN A 202 -7.97 -8.68 18.08
C ASN A 202 -9.17 -8.13 18.87
N ARG A 203 -9.19 -6.81 19.15
CA ARG A 203 -10.31 -6.16 19.84
C ARG A 203 -11.55 -6.05 18.95
N TYR A 204 -11.35 -5.84 17.65
CA TYR A 204 -12.41 -5.70 16.65
C TYR A 204 -12.20 -6.67 15.49
N PRO A 205 -12.41 -7.99 15.70
CA PRO A 205 -12.03 -9.02 14.72
C PRO A 205 -12.77 -8.91 13.39
N ASP A 206 -14.06 -8.52 13.43
CA ASP A 206 -14.89 -8.32 12.25
C ASP A 206 -14.68 -6.97 11.53
N TYR A 207 -13.91 -6.05 12.12
CA TYR A 207 -13.76 -4.70 11.59
C TYR A 207 -12.55 -4.60 10.66
N SER A 208 -12.68 -3.84 9.59
CA SER A 208 -11.58 -3.50 8.68
C SER A 208 -10.74 -2.37 9.27
N LEU A 209 -9.43 -2.60 9.40
CA LEU A 209 -8.50 -1.60 9.92
C LEU A 209 -7.89 -0.80 8.76
N TYR A 210 -8.25 0.48 8.70
CA TYR A 210 -7.68 1.47 7.81
C TYR A 210 -6.56 2.22 8.53
N VAL A 211 -5.49 2.53 7.81
CA VAL A 211 -4.40 3.35 8.36
C VAL A 211 -4.16 4.54 7.45
N ALA A 212 -4.17 5.74 8.03
CA ALA A 212 -3.98 6.99 7.29
C ALA A 212 -2.65 7.66 7.64
N THR A 213 -1.83 7.89 6.62
CA THR A 213 -0.52 8.55 6.73
C THR A 213 -0.31 9.50 5.55
N LYS A 214 0.71 10.35 5.60
CA LYS A 214 1.15 11.04 4.38
C LYS A 214 1.69 10.04 3.33
N PRO A 215 1.58 10.33 2.02
CA PRO A 215 1.97 9.39 0.94
C PRO A 215 3.40 8.87 1.05
N GLN A 216 4.34 9.71 1.47
CA GLN A 216 5.75 9.32 1.58
C GLN A 216 6.03 8.23 2.64
N TYR A 217 5.07 7.88 3.49
CA TYR A 217 5.21 6.84 4.51
C TYR A 217 4.40 5.59 4.23
N LYS A 218 3.68 5.53 3.09
CA LYS A 218 2.81 4.42 2.71
C LYS A 218 3.54 3.07 2.78
N ASP A 219 4.77 3.03 2.27
CA ASP A 219 5.54 1.79 2.12
C ASP A 219 5.89 1.13 3.46
N ILE A 220 5.87 1.88 4.58
CA ILE A 220 6.07 1.32 5.93
C ILE A 220 4.94 0.35 6.30
N LEU A 221 3.75 0.56 5.73
CA LEU A 221 2.53 -0.21 6.01
C LEU A 221 2.33 -1.36 5.02
N GLU A 222 3.11 -1.39 3.93
CA GLU A 222 2.97 -2.41 2.89
C GLU A 222 3.31 -3.80 3.46
N GLY A 223 2.48 -4.78 3.14
CA GLY A 223 2.62 -6.15 3.64
C GLY A 223 2.24 -6.36 5.11
N ASN A 224 1.75 -5.35 5.83
CA ASN A 224 1.26 -5.55 7.19
C ASN A 224 -0.05 -6.38 7.18
N PRO A 225 -0.10 -7.56 7.82
CA PRO A 225 -1.23 -8.48 7.70
C PRO A 225 -2.51 -7.99 8.39
N TYR A 226 -2.43 -6.93 9.21
CA TYR A 226 -3.56 -6.40 9.96
C TYR A 226 -4.19 -5.18 9.28
N VAL A 227 -3.47 -4.53 8.37
CA VAL A 227 -3.95 -3.34 7.65
C VAL A 227 -4.81 -3.79 6.48
N HIS A 228 -6.09 -3.46 6.52
CA HIS A 228 -7.02 -3.72 5.41
C HIS A 228 -6.69 -2.82 4.21
N ARG A 229 -6.51 -1.52 4.46
CA ARG A 229 -6.18 -0.55 3.41
C ARG A 229 -5.49 0.69 3.97
N TRP A 230 -4.53 1.20 3.22
CA TRP A 230 -3.93 2.52 3.47
C TRP A 230 -4.77 3.62 2.79
N ILE A 231 -4.93 4.74 3.49
CA ILE A 231 -5.58 5.95 2.96
C ILE A 231 -4.61 7.13 3.07
N GLU A 232 -4.59 8.01 2.06
CA GLU A 232 -3.85 9.27 2.15
C GLU A 232 -4.45 10.17 3.23
N TYR A 233 -3.61 10.63 4.15
CA TYR A 233 -4.03 11.59 5.17
C TYR A 233 -4.52 12.90 4.56
N ASN A 234 -5.72 13.33 4.97
CA ASN A 234 -6.27 14.64 4.67
C ASN A 234 -6.46 15.40 6.00
N PRO A 235 -6.13 16.70 6.09
CA PRO A 235 -6.35 17.50 7.30
C PRO A 235 -7.78 17.46 7.86
N ILE A 236 -8.81 17.19 7.04
CA ILE A 236 -10.18 17.01 7.54
C ILE A 236 -10.31 15.83 8.52
N MET A 237 -9.41 14.84 8.46
CA MET A 237 -9.34 13.73 9.40
C MET A 237 -8.99 14.16 10.82
N ASP A 238 -8.46 15.37 11.03
CA ASP A 238 -8.26 15.93 12.38
C ASP A 238 -9.61 16.15 13.11
N ASN A 239 -10.71 16.21 12.34
CA ASN A 239 -12.05 16.31 12.88
C ASN A 239 -12.60 14.91 13.21
N LEU A 240 -12.52 14.52 14.47
CA LEU A 240 -13.06 13.24 14.96
C LEU A 240 -14.55 13.05 14.64
N ILE A 241 -15.33 14.14 14.71
CA ILE A 241 -16.77 14.10 14.43
C ILE A 241 -17.04 13.83 12.94
N TRP A 242 -16.14 14.26 12.05
CA TRP A 242 -16.25 13.94 10.63
C TRP A 242 -15.95 12.45 10.37
N LEU A 243 -15.01 11.86 11.11
CA LEU A 243 -14.66 10.44 11.02
C LEU A 243 -15.71 9.51 11.64
N GLU A 244 -16.13 9.76 12.88
CA GLU A 244 -17.03 8.89 13.65
C GLU A 244 -18.51 9.27 13.53
N GLY A 245 -18.80 10.47 13.01
CA GLY A 245 -20.14 10.96 12.81
C GLY A 245 -20.72 11.77 13.98
N ASN A 246 -21.92 12.30 13.73
CA ASN A 246 -22.79 12.96 14.69
C ASN A 246 -24.25 12.76 14.26
N SER A 247 -25.19 13.39 14.95
CA SER A 247 -26.64 13.32 14.66
C SER A 247 -27.04 13.59 13.20
N GLN A 248 -26.25 14.34 12.42
CA GLN A 248 -26.54 14.69 11.03
C GLN A 248 -25.71 13.91 10.00
N HIS A 249 -24.71 13.15 10.42
CA HIS A 249 -23.78 12.45 9.54
C HIS A 249 -23.30 11.17 10.22
N ASP A 250 -23.53 10.00 9.61
CA ASP A 250 -23.24 8.70 10.22
C ASP A 250 -21.75 8.40 10.43
N GLY A 251 -20.87 9.24 9.88
CA GLY A 251 -19.42 9.02 9.92
C GLY A 251 -18.97 8.06 8.83
N TYR A 252 -17.65 7.92 8.71
CA TYR A 252 -17.00 6.99 7.79
C TYR A 252 -16.46 5.75 8.49
N PHE A 253 -16.14 5.89 9.78
CA PHE A 253 -15.56 4.86 10.63
C PHE A 253 -16.37 4.76 11.92
N ASP A 254 -16.53 3.55 12.43
CA ASP A 254 -17.15 3.34 13.74
C ASP A 254 -16.21 3.78 14.88
N ILE A 255 -14.90 3.73 14.64
CA ILE A 255 -13.85 4.02 15.64
C ILE A 255 -12.67 4.70 14.94
N ALA A 256 -12.21 5.82 15.49
CA ALA A 256 -11.04 6.54 14.99
C ALA A 256 -9.99 6.78 16.09
N TYR A 257 -8.78 6.29 15.85
CA TYR A 257 -7.60 6.53 16.68
C TYR A 257 -6.75 7.66 16.08
N LEU A 258 -6.63 8.79 16.78
CA LEU A 258 -5.81 9.95 16.39
C LEU A 258 -4.66 10.22 17.39
N PRO A 259 -3.75 9.27 17.63
CA PRO A 259 -2.68 9.44 18.63
C PRO A 259 -1.71 10.59 18.30
N TYR A 260 -1.53 10.91 17.02
CA TYR A 260 -0.70 12.05 16.59
C TYR A 260 -1.14 13.40 17.15
N THR A 261 -2.41 13.54 17.54
CA THR A 261 -2.91 14.79 18.13
C THR A 261 -2.18 15.14 19.42
N CYS A 262 -1.81 14.14 20.23
CA CYS A 262 -1.06 14.34 21.47
C CYS A 262 0.45 14.14 21.31
N THR A 263 0.89 13.41 20.28
CA THR A 263 2.33 13.15 20.07
C THR A 263 3.01 14.12 19.10
N GLN A 264 2.26 14.79 18.21
CA GLN A 264 2.83 15.65 17.15
C GLN A 264 2.20 17.05 17.07
N ARG A 265 0.92 17.19 17.43
CA ARG A 265 0.23 18.50 17.38
C ARG A 265 0.31 19.23 18.71
N ASN A 266 -0.18 18.59 19.78
CA ASN A 266 -0.28 19.16 21.11
C ASN A 266 0.64 18.39 22.06
N LEU A 267 1.92 18.80 22.10
CA LEU A 267 2.93 18.21 22.97
C LEU A 267 2.58 18.48 24.45
N ASN A 268 1.99 17.48 25.12
CA ASN A 268 1.58 17.56 26.53
C ASN A 268 2.32 16.55 27.43
N TYR A 269 3.30 15.85 26.89
CA TYR A 269 4.08 14.79 27.55
C TYR A 269 5.57 15.16 27.70
N LEU A 270 5.97 16.36 27.27
CA LEU A 270 7.34 16.83 27.43
C LEU A 270 7.53 17.36 28.86
N HIS A 271 8.34 16.64 29.64
CA HIS A 271 8.64 16.97 31.03
C HIS A 271 10.13 17.28 31.24
N ASN A 272 10.83 17.75 30.19
CA ASN A 272 12.27 18.08 30.22
C ASN A 272 13.18 16.94 30.70
N GLY A 273 12.75 15.68 30.56
CA GLY A 273 13.48 14.53 31.08
C GLY A 273 13.50 14.42 32.62
N LEU A 274 12.65 15.19 33.30
CA LEU A 274 12.52 15.16 34.77
C LEU A 274 11.35 14.29 35.23
N ASP A 275 10.63 13.67 34.30
CA ASP A 275 9.51 12.82 34.63
C ASP A 275 9.96 11.58 35.38
N LYS A 276 9.13 11.12 36.32
CA LYS A 276 9.42 9.94 37.13
C LYS A 276 8.41 8.87 36.76
N VAL A 277 8.91 7.77 36.19
CA VAL A 277 8.09 6.58 35.95
C VAL A 277 7.75 5.97 37.32
N GLU A 278 6.47 5.89 37.64
CA GLU A 278 5.98 5.34 38.92
C GLU A 278 6.26 3.84 39.05
N PHE A 279 6.38 3.13 37.92
CA PHE A 279 6.66 1.71 37.87
C PHE A 279 8.16 1.41 37.88
N GLN A 280 8.59 0.51 38.77
CA GLN A 280 9.89 -0.14 38.63
C GLN A 280 9.83 -1.10 37.43
N LEU A 281 10.40 -0.66 36.31
CA LEU A 281 10.68 -1.55 35.19
C LEU A 281 11.87 -2.43 35.62
N THR A 282 11.59 -3.72 35.80
CA THR A 282 12.56 -4.76 36.20
C THR A 282 13.16 -5.45 34.98
#